data_AF-A0A956GY08-F1
#
_entry.id   AF-A0A956GY08-F1
#
_cell.length_a   1.000
_cell.length_b   1.000
_cell.length_c   1.000
_cell.angle_alpha   90.00
_cell.angle_beta   90.00
_cell.angle_gamma   90.00
#
_symmetry.space_group_name_H-M   'P 1'
#
loop_
_entity.id
_entity.type
_entity.pdbx_description
1 polymer ?
#
loop_
_entity_poly.entity_id
_entity_poly.type
_entity_poly.pdbx_seq_one_letter_code
_entity_poly.pdbx_strand_id
1 'polypeptide(L)'
;MKRTGFLLSFSLLLTLAGCGDDAPGTSSDDTGTGDTADTGTADEVGESGSSDTTTSDTSTDTSTTDGCPVGSEGCPCTGGGGCDPGLVCEGGTCVPDAGTTTDTTTDTGTTDTTDTGTTDTTTDTTGMMIDPYGPCPSGDDADCAPGEICITGTQNGNDWSVCTPGECNGDGDCTEPGFPDQGCHDLPGDGQPIDYCVPQTCNMMTPCPDGMQCYPGFGMGNPPVCAWPA
;
A
#
# COMPACT_ATOMS: atom_id res chain seq x y z
N MET A 1 -59.23 -4.46 6.07
CA MET A 1 -58.81 -3.40 5.14
C MET A 1 -57.92 -4.04 4.09
N LYS A 2 -58.39 -4.11 2.84
CA LYS A 2 -57.69 -4.72 1.69
C LYS A 2 -56.66 -3.72 1.17
N ARG A 3 -55.37 -4.10 1.11
CA ARG A 3 -54.36 -3.36 0.34
C ARG A 3 -54.05 -4.16 -0.92
N THR A 4 -54.46 -3.55 -2.02
CA THR A 4 -54.41 -4.03 -3.40
C THR A 4 -52.98 -3.99 -3.90
N GLY A 5 -52.51 -5.09 -4.47
CA GLY A 5 -51.20 -5.19 -5.11
C GLY A 5 -51.14 -4.36 -6.40
N PHE A 6 -50.02 -3.67 -6.60
CA PHE A 6 -49.69 -2.98 -7.83
C PHE A 6 -48.63 -3.81 -8.55
N LEU A 7 -49.07 -4.57 -9.56
CA LEU A 7 -48.19 -5.24 -10.53
C LEU A 7 -47.80 -4.20 -11.59
N LEU A 8 -46.61 -3.62 -11.46
CA LEU A 8 -45.99 -2.84 -12.54
C LEU A 8 -45.16 -3.80 -13.40
N SER A 9 -45.76 -4.24 -14.49
CA SER A 9 -45.12 -4.93 -15.59
C SER A 9 -44.30 -3.90 -16.39
N PHE A 10 -42.98 -3.91 -16.23
CA PHE A 10 -42.08 -3.11 -17.05
C PHE A 10 -41.51 -4.01 -18.16
N SER A 11 -42.15 -3.97 -19.33
CA SER A 11 -41.58 -4.48 -20.58
C SER A 11 -40.55 -3.47 -21.09
N LEU A 12 -39.27 -3.76 -20.88
CA LEU A 12 -38.19 -3.01 -21.52
C LEU A 12 -37.85 -3.68 -22.86
N LEU A 13 -38.16 -2.96 -23.94
CA LEU A 13 -37.86 -3.31 -25.33
C LEU A 13 -36.36 -3.26 -25.57
N LEU A 14 -35.80 -4.39 -26.01
CA LEU A 14 -34.43 -4.53 -26.49
C LEU A 14 -34.38 -4.09 -27.97
N THR A 15 -33.78 -2.93 -28.26
CA THR A 15 -33.47 -2.51 -29.63
C THR A 15 -32.03 -2.85 -29.98
N LEU A 16 -31.85 -3.97 -30.70
CA LEU A 16 -30.62 -4.26 -31.46
C LEU A 16 -30.55 -3.27 -32.64
N ALA A 17 -29.57 -2.37 -32.63
CA ALA A 17 -29.08 -1.73 -33.83
C ALA A 17 -27.74 -2.37 -34.20
N GLY A 18 -27.81 -3.36 -35.10
CA GLY A 18 -26.65 -3.89 -35.79
C GLY A 18 -26.30 -3.02 -36.98
N CYS A 19 -25.03 -2.60 -37.06
CA CYS A 19 -24.35 -2.32 -38.30
C CYS A 19 -23.18 -3.31 -38.37
N GLY A 20 -23.33 -4.34 -39.19
CA GLY A 20 -22.20 -5.03 -39.80
C GLY A 20 -22.06 -4.52 -41.22
N ASP A 21 -20.84 -4.42 -41.72
CA ASP A 21 -20.53 -4.66 -43.13
C ASP A 21 -19.01 -4.91 -43.30
N ASP A 22 -18.73 -6.08 -43.86
CA ASP A 22 -17.45 -6.73 -44.11
C ASP A 22 -16.59 -6.07 -45.21
N ALA A 23 -15.25 -6.23 -45.11
CA ALA A 23 -14.41 -6.51 -46.28
C ALA A 23 -13.14 -7.31 -45.91
N PRO A 24 -12.69 -8.26 -46.76
CA PRO A 24 -11.60 -9.21 -46.49
C PRO A 24 -10.25 -8.82 -47.12
N GLY A 25 -9.14 -9.28 -46.51
CA GLY A 25 -7.77 -9.24 -47.03
C GLY A 25 -6.90 -8.20 -46.31
N THR A 26 -5.64 -8.44 -45.95
CA THR A 26 -4.63 -9.39 -46.42
C THR A 26 -3.67 -9.75 -45.28
N SER A 27 -3.23 -11.01 -45.27
CA SER A 27 -2.02 -11.52 -44.61
C SER A 27 -0.82 -10.58 -44.77
N SER A 28 -0.10 -10.33 -43.68
CA SER A 28 1.32 -9.94 -43.70
C SER A 28 1.99 -10.61 -42.51
N ASP A 29 2.76 -11.65 -42.84
CA ASP A 29 3.81 -12.22 -42.03
C ASP A 29 4.81 -11.14 -41.64
N ASP A 30 5.18 -11.05 -40.35
CA ASP A 30 6.49 -10.53 -39.99
C ASP A 30 7.02 -11.30 -38.76
N THR A 31 7.71 -12.38 -39.08
CA THR A 31 8.67 -13.07 -38.21
C THR A 31 9.88 -12.17 -38.02
N GLY A 32 9.93 -11.46 -36.89
CA GLY A 32 11.12 -10.75 -36.42
C GLY A 32 12.00 -11.64 -35.54
N THR A 33 12.69 -12.61 -36.14
CA THR A 33 13.82 -13.32 -35.53
C THR A 33 14.99 -12.35 -35.46
N GLY A 34 15.29 -11.82 -34.27
CA GLY A 34 16.46 -10.99 -34.01
C GLY A 34 17.49 -11.76 -33.20
N ASP A 35 18.31 -12.56 -33.88
CA ASP A 35 19.56 -13.09 -33.35
C ASP A 35 20.44 -11.94 -32.82
N THR A 36 20.75 -11.94 -31.52
CA THR A 36 21.91 -11.20 -31.02
C THR A 36 23.00 -12.21 -30.68
N ALA A 37 23.99 -12.22 -31.55
CA ALA A 37 25.16 -13.06 -31.48
C ALA A 37 25.95 -12.89 -30.18
N ASP A 38 26.24 -14.03 -29.58
CA ASP A 38 27.58 -14.43 -29.16
C ASP A 38 28.71 -13.43 -29.45
N THR A 39 29.33 -12.92 -28.39
CA THR A 39 30.76 -12.63 -28.37
C THR A 39 31.33 -13.06 -27.03
N GLY A 40 31.83 -14.29 -26.99
CA GLY A 40 32.78 -14.71 -25.97
C GLY A 40 34.00 -13.79 -25.91
N THR A 41 34.51 -13.57 -24.69
CA THR A 41 35.91 -13.22 -24.38
C THR A 41 36.12 -13.73 -22.95
N ALA A 42 36.62 -14.95 -22.79
CA ALA A 42 38.04 -15.27 -22.58
C ALA A 42 38.62 -14.59 -21.32
N ASP A 43 38.99 -15.46 -20.37
CA ASP A 43 40.11 -15.40 -19.43
C ASP A 43 40.53 -14.03 -18.88
N GLU A 44 40.44 -13.88 -17.55
CA GLU A 44 41.54 -13.28 -16.80
C GLU A 44 41.74 -14.01 -15.48
N VAL A 45 43.02 -14.10 -15.16
CA VAL A 45 43.69 -15.05 -14.27
C VAL A 45 43.76 -14.44 -12.86
N GLY A 46 44.00 -15.28 -11.85
CA GLY A 46 43.85 -14.94 -10.44
C GLY A 46 44.69 -13.79 -9.89
N GLU A 47 44.44 -13.45 -8.63
CA GLU A 47 45.51 -12.98 -7.77
C GLU A 47 45.31 -13.48 -6.33
N SER A 48 46.34 -14.14 -5.83
CA SER A 48 46.54 -14.52 -4.45
C SER A 48 47.29 -13.40 -3.74
N GLY A 49 46.85 -13.01 -2.54
CA GLY A 49 47.62 -12.22 -1.58
C GLY A 49 46.91 -12.36 -0.24
N SER A 50 47.35 -13.16 0.73
CA SER A 50 48.65 -13.19 1.43
C SER A 50 49.00 -11.86 2.12
N SER A 51 48.85 -11.91 3.45
CA SER A 51 49.62 -11.18 4.47
C SER A 51 49.46 -9.65 4.51
N ASP A 52 48.98 -9.11 5.63
CA ASP A 52 49.94 -8.65 6.65
C ASP A 52 49.30 -8.24 7.97
N THR A 53 49.95 -8.72 9.02
CA THR A 53 49.83 -8.39 10.42
C THR A 53 50.18 -6.92 10.66
N THR A 54 49.29 -6.16 11.27
CA THR A 54 49.69 -4.98 12.06
C THR A 54 49.04 -5.04 13.44
N THR A 55 49.78 -5.67 14.34
CA THR A 55 49.74 -5.41 15.78
C THR A 55 50.00 -3.92 16.01
N SER A 56 49.01 -3.22 16.52
CA SER A 56 49.22 -1.94 17.20
C SER A 56 48.48 -2.01 18.51
N ASP A 57 49.27 -2.28 19.55
CA ASP A 57 48.88 -2.23 20.94
C ASP A 57 48.25 -0.86 21.25
N THR A 58 46.97 -0.88 21.61
CA THR A 58 46.37 0.19 22.43
C THR A 58 45.65 -0.50 23.58
N SER A 59 46.40 -0.67 24.66
CA SER A 59 45.88 -0.98 25.98
C SER A 59 45.00 0.18 26.43
N THR A 60 43.70 -0.02 26.61
CA THR A 60 42.89 0.72 27.60
C THR A 60 41.62 -0.07 27.90
N ASP A 61 41.60 -0.61 29.12
CA ASP A 61 40.47 -0.84 30.01
C ASP A 61 39.14 -1.42 29.51
N THR A 62 38.88 -2.64 30.01
CA THR A 62 37.76 -2.90 30.93
C THR A 62 36.38 -2.36 30.53
N SER A 63 35.62 -3.18 29.81
CA SER A 63 34.29 -3.66 30.22
C SER A 63 33.75 -4.60 29.14
N THR A 64 33.55 -5.87 29.48
CA THR A 64 32.70 -6.78 28.72
C THR A 64 31.25 -6.32 28.89
N THR A 65 30.89 -5.25 28.20
CA THR A 65 29.50 -4.85 28.01
C THR A 65 29.07 -5.50 26.71
N ASP A 66 28.10 -6.40 26.78
CA ASP A 66 27.33 -6.88 25.63
C ASP A 66 27.11 -5.72 24.67
N GLY A 67 27.75 -5.81 23.50
CA GLY A 67 27.89 -4.70 22.56
C GLY A 67 26.53 -4.13 22.23
N CYS A 68 26.26 -2.92 22.70
CA CYS A 68 25.02 -2.27 22.41
C CYS A 68 25.00 -1.86 20.92
N PRO A 69 23.83 -1.93 20.24
CA PRO A 69 23.76 -1.64 18.81
C PRO A 69 24.24 -0.21 18.54
N VAL A 70 25.08 -0.04 17.52
CA VAL A 70 25.52 1.28 17.08
C VAL A 70 24.28 2.10 16.73
N GLY A 71 24.15 3.29 17.31
CA GLY A 71 22.97 4.16 17.16
C GLY A 71 22.00 4.16 18.35
N SER A 72 22.07 3.17 19.25
CA SER A 72 21.16 3.10 20.41
C SER A 72 21.62 3.97 21.59
N GLU A 73 20.73 4.22 22.55
CA GLU A 73 20.99 5.12 23.69
C GLU A 73 22.23 4.67 24.50
N GLY A 74 23.19 5.59 24.68
CA GLY A 74 24.46 5.32 25.36
C GLY A 74 25.52 4.60 24.50
N CYS A 75 25.23 4.35 23.22
CA CYS A 75 26.12 3.65 22.28
C CYS A 75 26.83 4.63 21.34
N PRO A 76 27.92 4.19 20.69
CA PRO A 76 28.58 5.01 19.66
C PRO A 76 27.63 5.34 18.52
N CYS A 77 27.75 6.57 18.01
CA CYS A 77 26.99 7.00 16.83
C CYS A 77 27.36 6.18 15.60
N THR A 78 26.45 6.12 14.63
CA THR A 78 26.74 5.55 13.31
C THR A 78 27.87 6.32 12.62
N GLY A 79 28.49 5.71 11.59
CA GLY A 79 29.56 6.37 10.82
C GLY A 79 29.14 7.69 10.14
N GLY A 80 27.83 7.94 10.01
CA GLY A 80 27.25 9.20 9.51
C GLY A 80 26.91 10.23 10.59
N GLY A 81 27.21 9.95 11.87
CA GLY A 81 26.82 10.80 13.00
C GLY A 81 25.34 10.70 13.38
N GLY A 82 24.63 9.69 12.88
CA GLY A 82 23.22 9.43 13.22
C GLY A 82 23.05 8.48 14.40
N CYS A 83 21.88 8.56 15.04
CA CYS A 83 21.41 7.72 16.12
C CYS A 83 19.97 7.24 15.83
N ASP A 84 19.44 6.33 16.64
CA ASP A 84 18.04 5.90 16.58
C ASP A 84 17.08 7.10 16.76
N PRO A 85 15.84 7.03 16.23
CA PRO A 85 14.89 8.14 16.32
C PRO A 85 14.68 8.64 17.77
N GLY A 86 14.75 9.97 17.96
CA GLY A 86 14.66 10.60 19.27
C GLY A 86 15.99 10.79 20.01
N LEU A 87 17.10 10.32 19.43
CA LEU A 87 18.46 10.51 19.96
C LEU A 87 19.28 11.42 19.04
N VAL A 88 20.24 12.14 19.63
CA VAL A 88 21.22 12.97 18.93
C VAL A 88 22.64 12.51 19.23
N CYS A 89 23.53 12.63 18.25
CA CYS A 89 24.94 12.30 18.43
C CYS A 89 25.69 13.46 19.10
N GLU A 90 25.91 13.37 20.41
CA GLU A 90 26.75 14.32 21.15
C GLU A 90 28.03 13.65 21.65
N GLY A 91 29.18 14.20 21.26
CA GLY A 91 30.47 13.67 21.71
C GLY A 91 30.79 12.25 21.22
N GLY A 92 30.15 11.80 20.14
CA GLY A 92 30.33 10.45 19.60
C GLY A 92 29.49 9.38 20.29
N THR A 93 28.53 9.77 21.12
CA THR A 93 27.57 8.87 21.78
C THR A 93 26.14 9.35 21.53
N CYS A 94 25.21 8.42 21.39
CA CYS A 94 23.80 8.74 21.24
C CYS A 94 23.17 9.08 22.59
N VAL A 95 22.71 10.32 22.73
CA VAL A 95 22.03 10.85 23.92
C VAL A 95 20.61 11.29 23.58
N PRO A 96 19.67 11.31 24.54
CA PRO A 96 18.33 11.85 24.31
C PRO A 96 18.40 13.30 23.80
N ASP A 97 17.59 13.61 22.79
CA ASP A 97 17.47 14.99 22.32
C ASP A 97 16.90 15.88 23.43
N ALA A 98 17.75 16.73 24.01
CA ALA A 98 17.35 17.68 25.05
C ALA A 98 16.39 18.76 24.52
N GLY A 99 16.16 18.83 23.21
CA GLY A 99 15.36 19.85 22.52
C GLY A 99 13.91 19.48 22.22
N THR A 100 13.49 18.22 22.37
CA THR A 100 12.11 17.80 22.13
C THR A 100 11.44 17.38 23.43
N THR A 101 11.05 18.38 24.22
CA THR A 101 9.98 18.19 25.21
C THR A 101 8.70 17.95 24.42
N THR A 102 8.45 16.69 24.03
CA THR A 102 7.11 16.26 23.65
C THR A 102 6.25 16.42 24.89
N ASP A 103 5.60 17.59 24.98
CA ASP A 103 4.57 17.90 25.96
C ASP A 103 3.47 16.85 25.84
N THR A 104 3.66 15.75 26.57
CA THR A 104 2.64 14.74 26.79
C THR A 104 1.64 15.35 27.76
N THR A 105 0.81 16.25 27.24
CA THR A 105 -0.29 16.85 27.98
C THR A 105 -1.30 15.73 28.21
N THR A 106 -1.16 15.06 29.36
CA THR A 106 -2.17 14.16 29.91
C THR A 106 -3.38 15.02 30.29
N ASP A 107 -4.26 15.25 29.33
CA ASP A 107 -5.49 16.00 29.57
C ASP A 107 -6.54 15.05 30.17
N THR A 108 -6.56 14.99 31.50
CA THR A 108 -7.61 14.32 32.27
C THR A 108 -8.78 15.30 32.41
N GLY A 109 -9.55 15.47 31.34
CA GLY A 109 -10.64 16.45 31.26
C GLY A 109 -11.94 15.83 30.78
N THR A 110 -12.78 15.41 31.74
CA THR A 110 -14.17 15.01 31.56
C THR A 110 -15.02 16.16 30.97
N THR A 111 -15.84 15.89 29.95
CA THR A 111 -17.31 16.07 29.91
C THR A 111 -17.85 16.07 28.46
N ASP A 112 -18.88 15.24 28.27
CA ASP A 112 -19.87 15.21 27.18
C ASP A 112 -19.91 16.42 26.24
N THR A 113 -19.73 16.18 24.94
CA THR A 113 -20.60 16.74 23.90
C THR A 113 -20.61 15.80 22.70
N THR A 114 -21.82 15.44 22.29
CA THR A 114 -22.14 14.73 21.06
C THR A 114 -21.54 15.49 19.87
N ASP A 115 -20.39 15.04 19.37
CA ASP A 115 -19.83 15.54 18.13
C ASP A 115 -19.79 14.42 17.10
N THR A 116 -20.24 14.77 15.90
CA THR A 116 -20.53 13.83 14.82
C THR A 116 -19.19 13.59 14.14
N GLY A 117 -18.70 12.35 14.27
CA GLY A 117 -17.33 11.93 13.94
C GLY A 117 -16.78 12.57 12.68
N THR A 118 -15.97 13.61 12.87
CA THR A 118 -14.99 14.05 11.88
C THR A 118 -13.78 13.18 12.18
N THR A 119 -13.53 12.18 11.34
CA THR A 119 -12.30 11.39 11.38
C THR A 119 -11.18 12.35 11.00
N ASP A 120 -10.60 13.02 11.99
CA ASP A 120 -9.37 13.77 11.81
C ASP A 120 -8.31 12.74 11.44
N THR A 121 -7.96 12.69 10.14
CA THR A 121 -6.86 11.93 9.56
C THR A 121 -5.55 12.51 10.09
N THR A 122 -5.32 12.39 11.39
CA THR A 122 -4.07 12.75 12.03
C THR A 122 -3.02 11.78 11.53
N THR A 123 -1.99 12.33 10.89
CA THR A 123 -0.65 11.74 10.88
C THR A 123 -0.33 11.37 12.32
N ASP A 124 -0.41 10.08 12.65
CA ASP A 124 -0.10 9.63 14.00
C ASP A 124 1.36 9.99 14.24
N THR A 125 1.57 10.92 15.17
CA THR A 125 2.87 11.51 15.53
C THR A 125 3.85 10.45 16.06
N THR A 126 3.37 9.22 16.19
CA THR A 126 4.10 8.01 16.59
C THR A 126 4.91 7.35 15.46
N GLY A 127 4.82 7.83 14.20
CA GLY A 127 5.53 7.19 13.08
C GLY A 127 5.00 5.78 12.75
N MET A 128 3.75 5.50 13.12
CA MET A 128 3.03 4.32 12.68
C MET A 128 2.51 4.58 11.27
N MET A 129 2.81 3.68 10.34
CA MET A 129 2.37 3.80 8.94
C MET A 129 0.84 3.96 8.90
N ILE A 130 0.37 5.03 8.24
CA ILE A 130 -1.03 5.12 7.83
C ILE A 130 -1.28 3.90 6.95
N ASP A 131 -2.27 3.10 7.33
CA ASP A 131 -2.63 1.89 6.59
C ASP A 131 -3.11 2.31 5.18
N PRO A 132 -2.42 1.92 4.09
CA PRO A 132 -2.60 2.48 2.75
C PRO A 132 -3.95 2.13 2.06
N TYR A 133 -4.96 1.72 2.83
CA TYR A 133 -6.28 1.30 2.36
C TYR A 133 -7.38 1.66 3.34
N GLY A 134 -7.34 2.89 3.86
CA GLY A 134 -8.34 3.41 4.79
C GLY A 134 -9.74 3.55 4.17
N PRO A 135 -10.78 3.69 5.02
CA PRO A 135 -12.09 4.11 4.57
C PRO A 135 -12.07 5.60 4.16
N CYS A 136 -12.86 5.97 3.16
CA CYS A 136 -13.10 7.37 2.80
C CYS A 136 -14.61 7.68 2.81
N PRO A 137 -15.19 7.90 4.01
CA PRO A 137 -16.64 7.95 4.22
C PRO A 137 -17.32 9.15 3.55
N SER A 138 -16.60 10.25 3.28
CA SER A 138 -17.18 11.38 2.55
C SER A 138 -17.20 11.15 1.04
N GLY A 139 -16.44 10.17 0.55
CA GLY A 139 -16.17 9.97 -0.86
C GLY A 139 -15.16 10.96 -1.45
N ASP A 140 -14.47 11.75 -0.61
CA ASP A 140 -13.48 12.72 -1.05
C ASP A 140 -12.05 12.20 -0.86
N ASP A 141 -11.14 12.51 -1.79
CA ASP A 141 -9.71 12.18 -1.70
C ASP A 141 -9.02 12.77 -0.46
N ALA A 142 -9.63 13.79 0.17
CA ALA A 142 -9.13 14.39 1.39
C ALA A 142 -9.22 13.46 2.62
N ASP A 143 -10.06 12.42 2.55
CA ASP A 143 -10.15 11.40 3.58
C ASP A 143 -8.97 10.39 3.52
N CYS A 144 -8.28 10.31 2.37
CA CYS A 144 -7.22 9.35 2.11
C CYS A 144 -5.82 9.91 2.43
N ALA A 145 -4.81 9.03 2.46
CA ALA A 145 -3.44 9.46 2.67
C ALA A 145 -2.94 10.32 1.49
N PRO A 146 -1.94 11.21 1.69
CA PRO A 146 -1.39 12.01 0.60
C PRO A 146 -0.86 11.15 -0.56
N GLY A 147 -1.49 11.30 -1.73
CA GLY A 147 -1.15 10.52 -2.93
C GLY A 147 -2.11 9.37 -3.22
N GLU A 148 -3.04 9.09 -2.31
CA GLU A 148 -4.15 8.17 -2.54
C GLU A 148 -5.38 8.91 -3.09
N ILE A 149 -6.25 8.15 -3.73
CA ILE A 149 -7.56 8.60 -4.21
C ILE A 149 -8.65 7.78 -3.54
N CYS A 150 -9.79 8.42 -3.27
CA CYS A 150 -10.95 7.74 -2.72
C CYS A 150 -11.78 7.14 -3.86
N ILE A 151 -11.95 5.82 -3.86
CA ILE A 151 -12.87 5.15 -4.76
C ILE A 151 -14.12 4.72 -3.99
N THR A 152 -15.27 5.09 -4.52
CA THR A 152 -16.57 4.69 -3.99
C THR A 152 -17.39 3.94 -5.03
N GLY A 153 -18.21 3.00 -4.60
CA GLY A 153 -19.16 2.34 -5.48
C GLY A 153 -20.37 1.80 -4.75
N THR A 154 -21.35 1.34 -5.52
CA THR A 154 -22.57 0.74 -4.97
C THR A 154 -22.78 -0.64 -5.58
N GLN A 155 -22.89 -1.66 -4.71
CA GLN A 155 -23.18 -3.02 -5.15
C GLN A 155 -24.32 -3.64 -4.36
N ASN A 156 -25.34 -4.13 -5.08
CA ASN A 156 -26.54 -4.73 -4.48
C ASN A 156 -27.27 -3.81 -3.48
N GLY A 157 -27.13 -2.49 -3.64
CA GLY A 157 -27.70 -1.49 -2.74
C GLY A 157 -26.89 -1.25 -1.46
N ASN A 158 -25.68 -1.80 -1.35
CA ASN A 158 -24.72 -1.47 -0.31
C ASN A 158 -23.63 -0.56 -0.93
N ASP A 159 -23.42 0.59 -0.30
CA ASP A 159 -22.35 1.51 -0.67
C ASP A 159 -21.03 1.04 -0.04
N TRP A 160 -19.92 1.31 -0.71
CA TRP A 160 -18.58 0.99 -0.24
C TRP A 160 -17.59 2.09 -0.65
N SER A 161 -16.50 2.19 0.11
CA SER A 161 -15.40 3.11 -0.13
C SER A 161 -14.05 2.45 0.15
N VAL A 162 -13.00 2.88 -0.55
CA VAL A 162 -11.62 2.46 -0.29
C VAL A 162 -10.65 3.53 -0.78
N CYS A 163 -9.67 3.87 0.04
CA CYS A 163 -8.51 4.63 -0.41
C CYS A 163 -7.54 3.71 -1.17
N THR A 164 -7.03 4.18 -2.30
CA THR A 164 -6.09 3.42 -3.13
C THR A 164 -4.95 4.32 -3.60
N PRO A 165 -3.72 3.79 -3.78
CA PRO A 165 -2.59 4.54 -4.34
C PRO A 165 -2.83 5.08 -5.77
N GLY A 166 -3.85 4.57 -6.46
CA GLY A 166 -4.25 5.02 -7.79
C GLY A 166 -4.57 3.88 -8.75
N GLU A 167 -4.68 4.26 -10.02
CA GLU A 167 -4.88 3.33 -11.14
C GLU A 167 -3.63 2.48 -11.38
N CYS A 168 -3.82 1.23 -11.80
CA CYS A 168 -2.75 0.31 -12.14
C CYS A 168 -2.95 -0.28 -13.54
N ASN A 169 -1.86 -0.67 -14.21
CA ASN A 169 -1.88 -1.34 -15.53
C ASN A 169 -1.48 -2.82 -15.43
N GLY A 170 -1.56 -3.39 -14.23
CA GLY A 170 -1.26 -4.78 -13.91
C GLY A 170 -0.71 -4.93 -12.50
N ASP A 171 -0.64 -6.17 -12.02
CA ASP A 171 -0.27 -6.48 -10.63
C ASP A 171 1.12 -5.93 -10.22
N GLY A 172 2.02 -5.72 -11.19
CA GLY A 172 3.34 -5.17 -10.94
C GLY A 172 3.33 -3.73 -10.42
N ASP A 173 2.28 -2.95 -10.72
CA ASP A 173 2.16 -1.56 -10.30
C ASP A 173 1.75 -1.42 -8.82
N CYS A 174 1.20 -2.49 -8.23
CA CYS A 174 0.73 -2.53 -6.84
C CYS A 174 1.77 -3.13 -5.88
N THR A 175 3.04 -3.16 -6.28
CA THR A 175 4.09 -3.79 -5.45
C THR A 175 4.64 -2.78 -4.44
N GLU A 176 3.88 -2.49 -3.38
CA GLU A 176 4.44 -1.76 -2.24
C GLU A 176 5.20 -2.68 -1.28
N PRO A 177 6.39 -2.25 -0.80
CA PRO A 177 7.15 -3.02 0.18
C PRO A 177 6.40 -3.10 1.51
N GLY A 178 5.72 -4.21 1.75
CA GLY A 178 4.94 -4.46 2.96
C GLY A 178 3.67 -5.28 2.74
N PHE A 179 3.17 -5.33 1.51
CA PHE A 179 1.89 -5.95 1.17
C PHE A 179 2.03 -6.87 -0.05
N PRO A 180 2.42 -8.14 0.14
CA PRO A 180 2.73 -9.05 -0.96
C PRO A 180 1.51 -9.52 -1.76
N ASP A 181 0.29 -9.25 -1.26
CA ASP A 181 -0.97 -9.76 -1.82
C ASP A 181 -1.82 -8.67 -2.48
N GLN A 182 -1.24 -7.50 -2.77
CA GLN A 182 -1.91 -6.48 -3.55
C GLN A 182 -2.03 -6.92 -5.01
N GLY A 183 -3.22 -6.73 -5.57
CA GLY A 183 -3.52 -7.04 -6.96
C GLY A 183 -4.09 -5.82 -7.66
N CYS A 184 -3.94 -5.80 -8.98
CA CYS A 184 -4.54 -4.78 -9.83
C CYS A 184 -5.91 -5.27 -10.29
N HIS A 185 -6.97 -4.74 -9.70
CA HIS A 185 -8.33 -5.24 -9.90
C HIS A 185 -9.36 -4.13 -10.09
N ASP A 186 -10.26 -4.36 -11.04
CA ASP A 186 -11.48 -3.59 -11.26
C ASP A 186 -12.41 -3.63 -10.04
N LEU A 187 -12.79 -2.45 -9.53
CA LEU A 187 -13.58 -2.29 -8.33
C LEU A 187 -15.09 -2.39 -8.62
N PRO A 188 -15.87 -3.10 -7.79
CA PRO A 188 -17.24 -3.46 -8.15
C PRO A 188 -18.24 -2.31 -8.06
N GLY A 189 -18.66 -1.76 -9.20
CA GLY A 189 -19.78 -0.83 -9.27
C GLY A 189 -19.39 0.65 -9.19
N ASP A 190 -18.13 0.96 -9.45
CA ASP A 190 -17.64 2.32 -9.72
C ASP A 190 -18.04 2.82 -11.12
N GLY A 191 -18.41 1.89 -12.03
CA GLY A 191 -18.83 2.19 -13.39
C GLY A 191 -17.70 2.51 -14.36
N GLN A 192 -16.45 2.23 -13.98
CA GLN A 192 -15.26 2.50 -14.79
C GLN A 192 -14.53 1.19 -15.11
N PRO A 193 -14.03 1.00 -16.35
CA PRO A 193 -13.21 -0.16 -16.69
C PRO A 193 -11.75 0.10 -16.32
N ILE A 194 -11.50 0.59 -15.10
CA ILE A 194 -10.19 1.03 -14.64
C ILE A 194 -9.79 0.11 -13.49
N ASP A 195 -8.57 -0.44 -13.58
CA ASP A 195 -8.04 -1.28 -12.52
C ASP A 195 -7.35 -0.42 -11.45
N TYR A 196 -7.58 -0.74 -10.18
CA TYR A 196 -6.98 -0.06 -9.03
C TYR A 196 -6.17 -1.04 -8.20
N CYS A 197 -5.17 -0.53 -7.48
CA CYS A 197 -4.48 -1.34 -6.49
C CYS A 197 -5.39 -1.59 -5.30
N VAL A 198 -5.67 -2.86 -5.02
CA VAL A 198 -6.51 -3.28 -3.89
C VAL A 198 -5.70 -4.03 -2.85
N PRO A 199 -6.01 -3.87 -1.55
CA PRO A 199 -5.20 -4.40 -0.45
C PRO A 199 -5.12 -5.92 -0.46
N GLN A 200 -6.28 -6.55 -0.66
CA GLN A 200 -6.38 -7.98 -0.81
C GLN A 200 -7.63 -8.37 -1.61
N THR A 201 -7.53 -9.53 -2.25
CA THR A 201 -8.70 -10.27 -2.70
C THR A 201 -9.27 -11.09 -1.55
N CYS A 202 -10.58 -11.26 -1.52
CA CYS A 202 -11.25 -12.09 -0.54
C CYS A 202 -11.88 -13.33 -1.16
N ASN A 203 -11.93 -14.39 -0.39
CA ASN A 203 -12.60 -15.63 -0.77
C ASN A 203 -13.08 -16.38 0.48
N MET A 204 -13.71 -17.54 0.31
CA MET A 204 -14.20 -18.34 1.45
C MET A 204 -13.09 -18.80 2.42
N MET A 205 -11.83 -18.80 2.00
CA MET A 205 -10.67 -19.16 2.83
C MET A 205 -9.92 -17.93 3.36
N THR A 206 -10.14 -16.75 2.77
CA THR A 206 -9.39 -15.52 3.04
C THR A 206 -10.39 -14.38 3.28
N PRO A 207 -10.90 -14.25 4.53
CA PRO A 207 -11.84 -13.18 4.86
C PRO A 207 -11.14 -11.82 4.84
N CYS A 208 -11.93 -10.75 4.67
CA CYS A 208 -11.43 -9.39 4.77
C CYS A 208 -10.96 -9.05 6.18
N PRO A 209 -9.82 -8.35 6.34
CA PRO A 209 -9.38 -7.84 7.61
C PRO A 209 -10.28 -6.70 8.09
N ASP A 210 -10.25 -6.45 9.40
CA ASP A 210 -10.62 -5.19 10.03
C ASP A 210 -11.91 -4.52 9.54
N GLY A 211 -13.06 -5.19 9.62
CA GLY A 211 -14.36 -4.55 9.35
C GLY A 211 -14.65 -4.26 7.87
N MET A 212 -13.70 -4.49 6.98
CA MET A 212 -13.94 -4.52 5.54
C MET A 212 -14.91 -5.66 5.19
N GLN A 213 -15.68 -5.45 4.12
CA GLN A 213 -16.59 -6.45 3.57
C GLN A 213 -16.07 -6.96 2.23
N CYS A 214 -16.39 -8.21 1.94
CA CYS A 214 -16.00 -8.87 0.70
C CYS A 214 -17.03 -8.58 -0.38
N TYR A 215 -16.68 -7.75 -1.36
CA TYR A 215 -17.54 -7.41 -2.49
C TYR A 215 -17.13 -8.25 -3.70
N PRO A 216 -18.06 -9.01 -4.32
CA PRO A 216 -17.77 -9.75 -5.54
C PRO A 216 -17.31 -8.80 -6.66
N GLY A 217 -16.24 -9.14 -7.39
CA GLY A 217 -15.77 -8.35 -8.53
C GLY A 217 -16.79 -8.27 -9.66
N PHE A 218 -16.64 -7.27 -10.55
CA PHE A 218 -17.54 -7.10 -11.69
C PHE A 218 -17.19 -8.06 -12.84
N GLY A 219 -18.15 -8.87 -13.29
CA GLY A 219 -17.96 -9.75 -14.45
C GLY A 219 -17.46 -11.16 -14.14
N MET A 220 -17.50 -12.04 -15.14
CA MET A 220 -17.04 -13.43 -15.04
C MET A 220 -15.50 -13.46 -15.12
N GLY A 221 -14.82 -13.30 -14.00
CA GLY A 221 -13.37 -13.44 -13.93
C GLY A 221 -12.68 -12.58 -12.88
N ASN A 222 -13.33 -11.49 -12.46
CA ASN A 222 -12.73 -10.61 -11.46
C ASN A 222 -12.88 -11.20 -10.05
N PRO A 223 -11.78 -11.27 -9.28
CA PRO A 223 -11.83 -11.79 -7.92
C PRO A 223 -12.64 -10.85 -7.02
N PRO A 224 -13.21 -11.36 -5.92
CA PRO A 224 -13.81 -10.50 -4.90
C PRO A 224 -12.74 -9.66 -4.21
N VAL A 225 -13.07 -8.43 -3.85
CA VAL A 225 -12.15 -7.47 -3.23
C VAL A 225 -12.68 -7.03 -1.87
N CYS A 226 -11.76 -6.68 -0.96
CA CYS A 226 -12.12 -6.09 0.32
C CYS A 226 -12.26 -4.57 0.19
N ALA A 227 -13.39 -4.04 0.64
CA ALA A 227 -13.65 -2.61 0.71
C ALA A 227 -14.39 -2.27 2.01
N TRP A 228 -14.36 -1.01 2.41
CA TRP A 228 -15.07 -0.55 3.60
C TRP A 228 -16.54 -0.30 3.27
N PRO A 229 -17.48 -0.77 4.12
CA PRO A 229 -18.87 -0.36 3.98
C PRO A 229 -18.97 1.16 4.23
N ALA A 230 -19.57 1.89 3.28
CA ALA A 230 -19.84 3.32 3.39
C ALA A 230 -21.16 3.60 4.11
#